data_AF-A0A1I5G8Q1-F1
#
_entry.id   AF-A0A1I5G8Q1-F1
#
_cell.length_a   1.000
_cell.length_b   1.000
_cell.length_c   1.000
_cell.angle_alpha   90.00
_cell.angle_beta   90.00
_cell.angle_gamma   90.00
#
_symmetry.space_group_name_H-M   'P 1'
#
loop_
_entity.id
_entity.type
_entity.pdbx_description
1 polymer ?
#
loop_
_entity_poly.entity_id
_entity_poly.type
_entity_poly.pdbx_seq_one_letter_code
_entity_poly.pdbx_strand_id
1 'polypeptide(L)'
;MKTKTAPGKILIIDDEGDLCLLLNILLDGEGMDVEHVQSIAKAEEYLLQEKPSLILLDNRLPDGFGVDFLSFVKNEHPTAKVIMISGVDAAAQDLALENGADAFLKKPFTKAQLHETINELLNREEAVNLPS
;
A
#
# COMPACT_ATOMS: atom_id res chain seq x y z
N MET A 1 -20.98 -4.49 17.31
CA MET A 1 -19.59 -4.29 17.76
C MET A 1 -18.74 -4.36 16.51
N LYS A 2 -18.08 -3.26 16.13
CA LYS A 2 -17.28 -3.16 14.90
C LYS A 2 -15.94 -3.87 15.16
N THR A 3 -15.68 -4.97 14.48
CA THR A 3 -14.37 -5.62 14.56
C THR A 3 -13.43 -4.84 13.67
N LYS A 4 -12.83 -3.79 14.22
CA LYS A 4 -11.67 -3.10 13.66
C LYS A 4 -10.63 -4.20 13.40
N THR A 5 -10.34 -4.50 12.14
CA THR A 5 -9.23 -5.38 11.74
C THR A 5 -8.02 -4.94 12.57
N ALA A 6 -7.39 -5.88 13.27
CA ALA A 6 -6.28 -5.58 14.18
C ALA A 6 -5.28 -4.63 13.49
N PRO A 7 -4.68 -3.66 14.21
CA PRO A 7 -3.78 -2.69 13.57
C PRO A 7 -2.71 -3.46 12.81
N GLY A 8 -2.86 -3.47 11.49
CA GLY A 8 -2.07 -4.33 10.63
C GLY A 8 -0.73 -3.68 10.36
N LYS A 9 0.25 -4.52 10.05
CA LYS A 9 1.58 -4.06 9.67
C LYS A 9 1.50 -3.42 8.28
N ILE A 10 2.02 -2.22 8.13
CA ILE A 10 2.08 -1.46 6.88
C ILE A 10 3.52 -1.45 6.39
N LEU A 11 3.71 -1.73 5.11
CA LEU A 11 4.99 -1.55 4.45
C LEU A 11 4.91 -0.38 3.47
N ILE A 12 5.83 0.57 3.58
CA ILE A 12 6.04 1.65 2.63
C ILE A 12 7.25 1.30 1.77
N ILE A 13 7.10 1.36 0.45
CA ILE A 13 8.15 1.10 -0.53
C ILE A 13 8.29 2.36 -1.39
N ASP A 14 9.23 3.23 -1.03
CA ASP A 14 9.47 4.52 -1.71
C ASP A 14 10.91 4.96 -1.42
N ASP A 15 11.64 5.48 -2.41
CA ASP A 15 13.02 5.94 -2.24
C ASP A 15 13.12 7.39 -1.73
N GLU A 16 12.01 8.14 -1.76
CA GLU A 16 11.89 9.50 -1.24
C GLU A 16 11.73 9.49 0.29
N GLY A 17 12.86 9.45 1.02
CA GLY A 17 12.86 9.35 2.49
C GLY A 17 11.99 10.39 3.23
N ASP A 18 11.85 11.60 2.71
CA ASP A 18 10.99 12.65 3.28
C ASP A 18 9.49 12.25 3.21
N LEU A 19 9.06 11.63 2.12
CA LEU A 19 7.70 11.12 1.97
C LEU A 19 7.45 9.93 2.90
N CYS A 20 8.44 9.05 3.04
CA CYS A 20 8.35 7.90 3.95
C CYS A 20 8.20 8.35 5.40
N LEU A 21 8.97 9.36 5.81
CA LEU A 21 8.84 9.97 7.13
C LEU A 21 7.47 10.61 7.33
N LEU A 22 6.98 11.35 6.34
CA LEU A 22 5.63 11.93 6.37
C LEU A 22 4.56 10.85 6.52
N LEU A 23 4.58 9.82 5.67
CA LEU A 23 3.63 8.71 5.70
C LEU A 23 3.67 7.98 7.05
N ASN A 24 4.86 7.75 7.60
CA ASN A 24 5.01 7.15 8.93
C ASN A 24 4.32 8.02 10.00
N ILE A 25 4.59 9.34 10.04
CA ILE A 25 3.93 10.27 10.98
C ILE A 25 2.40 10.28 10.82
N LEU A 26 1.91 10.19 9.58
CA LEU A 26 0.48 10.20 9.29
C LEU A 26 -0.24 8.93 9.76
N LEU A 27 0.45 7.78 9.76
CA LEU A 27 -0.10 6.45 10.01
C LEU A 27 0.17 5.94 11.44
N ASP A 28 1.30 6.30 12.06
CA ASP A 28 1.68 5.91 13.43
C ASP A 28 0.67 6.44 14.47
N GLY A 29 0.07 7.60 14.22
CA GLY A 29 -0.99 8.18 15.07
C GLY A 29 -2.26 7.33 15.20
N GLU A 30 -2.41 6.25 14.41
CA GLU A 30 -3.56 5.34 14.46
C GLU A 30 -3.25 3.97 15.09
N GLY A 31 -2.03 3.79 15.61
CA GLY A 31 -1.57 2.56 16.25
C GLY A 31 -1.20 1.45 15.26
N MET A 32 -0.86 1.81 14.02
CA MET A 32 -0.41 0.90 12.97
C MET A 32 1.12 0.75 13.02
N ASP A 33 1.61 -0.48 12.83
CA ASP A 33 3.05 -0.75 12.79
C ASP A 33 3.57 -0.50 11.37
N VAL A 34 4.35 0.56 11.18
CA VAL A 34 4.77 1.04 9.85
C VAL A 34 6.26 0.79 9.66
N GLU A 35 6.61 0.01 8.65
CA GLU A 35 7.98 -0.19 8.18
C GLU A 35 8.18 0.47 6.81
N HIS A 36 9.41 0.88 6.52
CA HIS A 36 9.77 1.49 5.25
C HIS A 36 11.03 0.85 4.64
N VAL A 37 10.98 0.65 3.32
CA VAL A 37 12.11 0.21 2.50
C VAL A 37 12.23 1.07 1.23
N GLN A 38 13.45 1.22 0.71
CA GLN A 38 13.76 2.17 -0.37
C GLN A 38 13.94 1.54 -1.75
N SER A 39 13.68 0.24 -1.89
CA SER A 39 13.93 -0.47 -3.15
C SER A 39 13.09 -1.76 -3.22
N ILE A 40 12.89 -2.27 -4.43
CA ILE A 40 12.22 -3.55 -4.68
C ILE A 40 12.97 -4.69 -3.98
N ALA A 41 14.30 -4.76 -4.13
CA ALA A 41 15.11 -5.80 -3.49
C ALA A 41 14.93 -5.82 -1.96
N LYS A 42 14.84 -4.64 -1.32
CA LYS A 42 14.58 -4.55 0.13
C LYS A 42 13.15 -4.89 0.49
N ALA A 43 12.18 -4.58 -0.35
CA ALA A 43 10.81 -5.04 -0.18
C ALA A 43 10.70 -6.57 -0.25
N GLU A 44 11.39 -7.22 -1.20
CA GLU A 44 11.44 -8.69 -1.28
C GLU A 44 12.04 -9.31 0.00
N GLU A 45 13.20 -8.82 0.44
CA GLU A 45 13.84 -9.28 1.69
C GLU A 45 12.88 -9.18 2.89
N TYR A 46 12.15 -8.07 2.99
CA TYR A 46 11.18 -7.84 4.07
C TYR A 46 9.97 -8.77 3.97
N LEU A 47 9.37 -8.88 2.79
CA LEU A 47 8.17 -9.69 2.53
C LEU A 47 8.41 -11.19 2.75
N LEU A 48 9.65 -11.67 2.61
CA LEU A 48 10.01 -13.04 2.97
C LEU A 48 9.94 -13.32 4.48
N GLN A 49 10.05 -12.28 5.32
CA GLN A 49 10.09 -12.41 6.79
C GLN A 49 8.80 -11.97 7.45
N GLU A 50 8.13 -10.98 6.86
CA GLU A 50 7.04 -10.24 7.47
C GLU A 50 5.79 -10.27 6.60
N LYS A 51 4.61 -10.14 7.22
CA LYS A 51 3.32 -10.23 6.52
C LYS A 51 2.52 -8.94 6.70
N PRO A 52 2.81 -7.88 5.92
CA PRO A 52 2.03 -6.66 5.96
C PRO A 52 0.61 -6.91 5.44
N SER A 53 -0.37 -6.24 6.06
CA SER A 53 -1.75 -6.23 5.57
C SER A 53 -1.98 -5.17 4.50
N LEU A 54 -1.14 -4.13 4.49
CA LEU A 54 -1.20 -3.01 3.54
C LEU A 54 0.21 -2.66 3.07
N ILE A 55 0.35 -2.45 1.77
CA ILE A 55 1.57 -2.03 1.12
C ILE A 55 1.30 -0.72 0.37
N LEU A 56 2.08 0.31 0.67
CA LEU A 56 2.13 1.55 -0.09
C LEU A 56 3.34 1.47 -1.01
N LEU A 57 3.13 1.43 -2.33
CA LEU A 57 4.18 1.14 -3.31
C LEU A 57 4.34 2.30 -4.29
N ASP A 58 5.52 2.92 -4.31
CA ASP A 58 5.88 3.87 -5.36
C ASP A 58 6.13 3.16 -6.69
N ASN A 59 5.80 3.84 -7.80
CA ASN A 59 5.98 3.24 -9.12
C ASN A 59 7.41 3.38 -9.66
N ARG A 60 8.20 4.36 -9.25
CA ARG A 60 9.58 4.56 -9.72
C ARG A 60 10.54 4.36 -8.56
N LEU A 61 11.16 3.19 -8.53
CA LEU A 61 12.16 2.84 -7.53
C LEU A 61 13.56 2.80 -8.17
N PRO A 62 14.64 2.90 -7.39
CA PRO A 62 16.01 2.93 -7.92
C PRO A 62 16.40 1.64 -8.67
N ASP A 63 15.71 0.53 -8.41
CA ASP A 63 15.96 -0.80 -8.98
C ASP A 63 14.83 -1.31 -9.90
N GLY A 64 13.81 -0.49 -10.21
CA GLY A 64 12.78 -0.87 -11.17
C GLY A 64 11.46 -0.10 -11.06
N PHE A 65 10.40 -0.69 -11.61
CA PHE A 65 9.05 -0.12 -11.53
C PHE A 65 8.16 -0.92 -10.57
N GLY A 66 7.45 -0.22 -9.69
CA GLY A 66 6.54 -0.84 -8.72
C GLY A 66 5.41 -1.63 -9.38
N VAL A 67 4.90 -1.18 -10.52
CA VAL A 67 3.86 -1.91 -11.27
C VAL A 67 4.29 -3.33 -11.67
N ASP A 68 5.57 -3.52 -12.01
CA ASP A 68 6.12 -4.83 -12.37
C ASP A 68 6.26 -5.74 -11.13
N PHE A 69 6.43 -5.12 -9.95
CA PHE A 69 6.55 -5.81 -8.67
C PHE A 69 5.20 -6.30 -8.11
N LEU A 70 4.08 -5.73 -8.55
CA LEU A 70 2.73 -6.11 -8.08
C LEU A 70 2.45 -7.61 -8.23
N SER A 71 2.90 -8.22 -9.34
CA SER A 71 2.70 -9.64 -9.59
C SER A 71 3.36 -10.52 -8.53
N PHE A 72 4.58 -10.16 -8.10
CA PHE A 72 5.28 -10.85 -7.01
C PHE A 72 4.51 -10.69 -5.70
N VAL A 73 4.14 -9.45 -5.35
CA VAL A 73 3.43 -9.13 -4.11
C VAL A 73 2.12 -9.91 -4.01
N LYS A 74 1.34 -9.98 -5.10
CA LYS A 74 0.07 -10.71 -5.10
C LYS A 74 0.23 -12.23 -5.08
N ASN A 75 1.32 -12.76 -5.60
CA ASN A 75 1.61 -14.19 -5.51
C ASN A 75 2.02 -14.61 -4.09
N GLU A 76 2.95 -13.87 -3.47
CA GLU A 76 3.48 -14.21 -2.14
C GLU A 76 2.56 -13.75 -0.99
N HIS A 77 1.85 -12.63 -1.18
CA HIS A 77 0.96 -12.01 -0.20
C HIS A 77 -0.43 -11.71 -0.80
N PRO A 78 -1.20 -12.73 -1.18
CA PRO A 78 -2.48 -12.55 -1.87
C PRO A 78 -3.54 -11.78 -1.06
N THR A 79 -3.40 -11.75 0.27
CA THR A 79 -4.31 -11.02 1.16
C THR A 79 -3.86 -9.58 1.45
N ALA A 80 -2.62 -9.21 1.11
CA ALA A 80 -2.13 -7.86 1.32
C ALA A 80 -2.82 -6.90 0.35
N LYS A 81 -3.34 -5.79 0.87
CA LYS A 81 -3.83 -4.69 0.06
C LYS A 81 -2.65 -3.89 -0.46
N VAL A 82 -2.71 -3.46 -1.72
CA VAL A 82 -1.66 -2.66 -2.34
C VAL A 82 -2.26 -1.36 -2.85
N ILE A 83 -1.75 -0.23 -2.34
CA ILE A 83 -2.02 1.10 -2.86
C ILE A 83 -0.78 1.54 -3.62
N MET A 84 -0.94 1.75 -4.93
CA MET A 84 0.12 2.39 -5.72
C MET A 84 0.10 3.89 -5.46
N ILE A 85 1.24 4.47 -5.09
CA ILE A 85 1.41 5.92 -4.93
C ILE A 85 2.33 6.41 -6.05
N SER A 86 1.90 7.35 -6.88
CA SER A 86 2.72 7.74 -8.04
C SER A 86 2.42 9.15 -8.54
N GLY A 87 3.46 9.88 -8.93
CA GLY A 87 3.34 11.19 -9.58
C GLY A 87 3.16 11.13 -11.10
N VAL A 88 3.21 9.93 -11.70
CA VAL A 88 3.18 9.75 -13.16
C VAL A 88 1.73 9.68 -13.69
N ASP A 89 1.58 9.76 -15.01
CA ASP A 89 0.35 10.03 -15.76
C ASP A 89 -0.81 9.06 -15.49
N ALA A 90 -2.05 9.52 -15.73
CA ALA A 90 -3.28 8.77 -15.43
C ALA A 90 -3.36 7.38 -16.10
N ALA A 91 -2.64 7.18 -17.21
CA ALA A 91 -2.55 5.88 -17.88
C ALA A 91 -1.86 4.79 -17.00
N ALA A 92 -1.07 5.18 -16.01
CA ALA A 92 -0.47 4.26 -15.06
C ALA A 92 -1.49 3.70 -14.04
N GLN A 93 -2.63 4.39 -13.84
CA GLN A 93 -3.65 3.95 -12.90
C GLN A 93 -4.37 2.69 -13.41
N ASP A 94 -4.87 2.70 -14.64
CA ASP A 94 -5.59 1.55 -15.20
C ASP A 94 -4.67 0.32 -15.25
N LEU A 95 -3.42 0.50 -15.70
CA LEU A 95 -2.43 -0.56 -15.71
C LEU A 95 -2.13 -1.09 -14.30
N ALA A 96 -2.00 -0.22 -13.30
CA ALA A 96 -1.78 -0.66 -11.91
C ALA A 96 -2.94 -1.52 -11.39
N LEU A 97 -4.19 -1.10 -11.64
CA LEU A 97 -5.38 -1.84 -11.22
C LEU A 97 -5.49 -3.19 -11.95
N GLU A 98 -5.21 -3.22 -13.26
CA GLU A 98 -5.16 -4.46 -14.04
C GLU A 98 -4.09 -5.44 -13.55
N ASN A 99 -2.95 -4.93 -13.07
CA ASN A 99 -1.85 -5.73 -12.51
C ASN A 99 -2.04 -6.06 -11.02
N GLY A 100 -3.21 -5.76 -10.45
CA GLY A 100 -3.61 -6.22 -9.12
C GLY A 100 -3.43 -5.21 -8.00
N ALA A 101 -3.13 -3.93 -8.27
CA ALA A 101 -3.27 -2.92 -7.23
C ALA A 101 -4.74 -2.81 -6.77
N ASP A 102 -4.97 -2.65 -5.47
CA ASP A 102 -6.33 -2.48 -4.92
C ASP A 102 -6.80 -1.03 -5.05
N ALA A 103 -5.87 -0.07 -5.01
CA ALA A 103 -6.13 1.34 -5.28
C ALA A 103 -4.90 2.06 -5.83
N PHE A 104 -5.14 3.29 -6.30
CA PHE A 104 -4.11 4.18 -6.81
C PHE A 104 -4.29 5.58 -6.18
N LEU A 105 -3.19 6.17 -5.69
CA LEU A 105 -3.15 7.49 -5.12
C LEU A 105 -2.12 8.36 -5.86
N LYS A 106 -2.60 9.40 -6.53
CA LYS A 106 -1.74 10.28 -7.34
C LYS A 106 -0.98 11.28 -6.45
N LYS A 107 0.33 11.44 -6.66
CA LYS A 107 1.14 12.54 -6.08
C LYS A 107 0.86 13.85 -6.87
N PRO A 108 0.74 15.01 -6.21
CA PRO A 108 0.65 15.20 -4.76
C PRO A 108 -0.73 14.81 -4.23
N PHE A 109 -0.76 14.25 -3.01
CA PHE A 109 -1.99 13.92 -2.29
C PHE A 109 -2.02 14.60 -0.92
N THR A 110 -3.22 14.75 -0.38
CA THR A 110 -3.45 15.27 0.97
C THR A 110 -3.54 14.13 1.98
N LYS A 111 -3.33 14.45 3.26
CA LYS A 111 -3.60 13.53 4.37
C LYS A 111 -5.01 12.91 4.26
N ALA A 112 -6.01 13.75 3.99
CA ALA A 112 -7.40 13.30 3.88
C ALA A 112 -7.58 12.24 2.78
N GLN A 113 -7.01 12.46 1.59
CA GLN A 113 -7.07 11.50 0.49
C GLN A 113 -6.40 10.17 0.86
N LEU A 114 -5.24 10.20 1.52
CA LEU A 114 -4.57 8.98 1.99
C LEU A 114 -5.46 8.18 2.96
N HIS A 115 -6.00 8.84 3.99
CA HIS A 115 -6.88 8.17 4.96
C HIS A 115 -8.16 7.66 4.30
N GLU A 116 -8.76 8.42 3.39
CA GLU A 116 -9.96 8.00 2.67
C GLU A 116 -9.69 6.73 1.86
N THR A 117 -8.61 6.69 1.06
CA THR A 117 -8.24 5.51 0.28
C THR A 117 -7.95 4.29 1.16
N ILE A 118 -7.21 4.47 2.27
CA ILE A 118 -6.94 3.37 3.23
C ILE A 118 -8.25 2.87 3.85
N ASN A 119 -9.11 3.78 4.32
CA ASN A 119 -10.37 3.42 4.94
C ASN A 119 -11.33 2.73 3.96
N GLU A 120 -11.42 3.20 2.72
CA GLU A 120 -12.24 2.55 1.69
C GLU A 120 -11.79 1.11 1.43
N LEU A 121 -10.49 0.87 1.38
CA LEU A 121 -9.93 -0.46 1.18
C LEU A 121 -10.14 -1.39 2.37
N LEU A 122 -9.91 -0.91 3.58
CA LEU A 122 -10.04 -1.71 4.80
C LEU A 122 -11.51 -1.95 5.18
N ASN A 123 -12.41 -0.99 4.91
CA ASN A 123 -13.84 -1.14 5.22
C ASN A 123 -14.63 -1.90 4.14
N ARG A 124 -14.10 -2.04 2.90
CA ARG A 124 -14.76 -2.83 1.84
C ARG A 124 -14.93 -4.31 2.20
N GLU A 125 -14.14 -4.83 3.13
CA GLU A 125 -14.25 -6.22 3.60
C GLU A 125 -15.48 -6.46 4.49
N GLU A 126 -16.09 -5.43 5.09
CA GLU A 126 -17.30 -5.59 5.91
C GLU A 126 -18.58 -5.74 5.08
N ALA A 127 -18.62 -5.25 3.83
CA ALA A 127 -19.85 -5.19 3.03
C ALA A 127 -20.20 -6.51 2.29
N VAL A 128 -19.29 -7.49 2.22
CA VAL A 128 -19.48 -8.74 1.45
C VAL A 128 -19.98 -9.90 2.31
N ASN A 129 -20.19 -9.71 3.62
CA ASN A 129 -20.60 -10.76 4.55
C ASN A 129 -21.99 -10.49 5.18
N LEU A 130 -22.98 -10.16 4.34
CA LEU A 130 -24.39 -10.23 4.75
C LEU A 130 -24.89 -11.67 4.53
N PRO A 131 -25.07 -12.50 5.58
CA PRO A 131 -25.83 -13.74 5.42
C PRO A 131 -27.27 -13.39 5.05
N SER A 132 -27.79 -14.06 4.01
CA SER A 132 -29.24 -14.17 3.81
C SER A 132 -29.86 -15.03 4.90
#